data_AF-G5J9Y4-F1
#
_entry.id   AF-G5J9Y4-F1
#
_cell.length_a   1.000
_cell.length_b   1.000
_cell.length_c   1.000
_cell.angle_alpha   90.00
_cell.angle_beta   90.00
_cell.angle_gamma   90.00
#
_symmetry.space_group_name_H-M   'P 1'
#
loop_
_entity.id
_entity.type
_entity.pdbx_description
1 polymer ?
#
loop_
_entity_poly.entity_id
_entity_poly.type
_entity_poly.pdbx_seq_one_letter_code
_entity_poly.pdbx_strand_id
1 'polypeptide(L)'
;MDTITTAIIAGLAGISTDAIKDSYNALKGACKKKFGETSDLAEAIDKLEKKPKSEGRQTTLKEEVEATNAHEDAEIIQLAQALLEKLKEQYPTQKTTTIGNATATGGDATITNIEGSAGDIHIGRRVIHEKK
;
A
#
# COMPACT_ATOMS: atom_id res chain seq x y z
N MET A 1 -1.74 10.63 2.61
CA MET A 1 -2.92 9.94 3.17
C MET A 1 -2.42 9.00 4.24
N ASP A 2 -3.07 8.94 5.40
CA ASP A 2 -2.64 8.06 6.49
C ASP A 2 -2.90 6.58 6.15
N THR A 3 -2.24 5.69 6.90
CA THR A 3 -2.29 4.24 6.66
C THR A 3 -3.70 3.66 6.82
N ILE A 4 -4.50 4.18 7.74
CA ILE A 4 -5.84 3.66 8.08
C ILE A 4 -6.82 4.02 6.97
N THR A 5 -6.87 5.30 6.58
CA THR A 5 -7.70 5.77 5.45
C THR A 5 -7.32 5.05 4.16
N THR A 6 -6.02 4.84 3.93
CA THR A 6 -5.53 4.07 2.76
C THR A 6 -6.00 2.62 2.81
N ALA A 7 -5.88 1.95 3.96
CA ALA A 7 -6.29 0.56 4.12
C ALA A 7 -7.79 0.37 3.91
N ILE A 8 -8.62 1.26 4.45
CA ILE A 8 -10.09 1.17 4.31
C ILE A 8 -10.51 1.38 2.85
N ILE A 9 -9.97 2.40 2.17
CA ILE A 9 -10.30 2.68 0.77
C ILE A 9 -9.83 1.55 -0.15
N ALA A 10 -8.58 1.11 0.01
CA ALA A 10 -8.03 0.01 -0.79
C ALA A 10 -8.75 -1.31 -0.49
N GLY A 11 -9.07 -1.57 0.78
CA GLY A 11 -9.86 -2.70 1.23
C GLY A 11 -11.19 -2.74 0.50
N LEU A 12 -11.97 -1.66 0.53
CA LEU A 12 -13.27 -1.59 -0.15
C LEU A 12 -13.19 -1.75 -1.67
N ALA A 13 -12.10 -1.29 -2.29
CA ALA A 13 -11.88 -1.46 -3.72
C ALA A 13 -11.45 -2.90 -4.10
N GLY A 14 -10.81 -3.60 -3.17
CA GLY A 14 -10.15 -4.89 -3.39
C GLY A 14 -10.73 -6.07 -2.62
N ILE A 15 -11.95 -5.99 -2.06
CA ILE A 15 -12.61 -7.14 -1.41
C ILE A 15 -12.89 -8.21 -2.48
N SER A 16 -11.95 -9.13 -2.66
CA SER A 16 -12.01 -10.21 -3.64
C SER A 16 -11.97 -11.60 -3.01
N THR A 17 -11.51 -11.70 -1.76
CA THR A 17 -11.41 -12.97 -1.01
C THR A 17 -11.91 -12.84 0.41
N ASP A 18 -12.32 -13.96 1.01
CA ASP A 18 -12.75 -14.02 2.41
C ASP A 18 -11.65 -13.53 3.35
N ALA A 19 -10.39 -13.83 3.07
CA ALA A 19 -9.26 -13.35 3.87
C ALA A 19 -9.14 -11.81 3.90
N ILE A 20 -9.38 -11.13 2.77
CA ILE A 20 -9.41 -9.65 2.73
C ILE A 20 -10.64 -9.14 3.48
N LYS A 21 -11.81 -9.77 3.24
CA LYS A 21 -13.07 -9.39 3.89
C LYS A 21 -12.98 -9.50 5.41
N ASP A 22 -12.38 -10.57 5.91
CA ASP A 22 -12.18 -10.81 7.34
C ASP A 22 -11.21 -9.79 7.95
N SER A 23 -10.08 -9.50 7.28
CA SER A 23 -9.17 -8.44 7.72
C SER A 23 -9.81 -7.05 7.72
N TYR A 24 -10.64 -6.75 6.72
CA TYR A 24 -11.39 -5.50 6.67
C TYR A 24 -12.41 -5.41 7.81
N ASN A 25 -13.17 -6.48 8.06
CA ASN A 25 -14.13 -6.55 9.16
C ASN A 25 -13.43 -6.46 10.52
N ALA A 26 -12.24 -7.03 10.67
CA ALA A 26 -11.44 -6.93 11.89
C ALA A 26 -11.01 -5.47 12.14
N LEU A 27 -10.50 -4.77 11.13
CA LEU A 27 -10.15 -3.35 11.23
C LEU A 27 -11.37 -2.50 11.60
N LYS A 28 -12.48 -2.66 10.88
CA LYS A 28 -13.74 -1.95 11.15
C LYS A 28 -14.25 -2.23 12.56
N GLY A 29 -14.27 -3.49 12.97
CA GLY A 29 -14.70 -3.91 14.30
C GLY A 29 -13.83 -3.33 15.41
N ALA A 30 -12.52 -3.28 15.21
CA ALA A 30 -11.60 -2.65 16.15
C ALA A 30 -11.85 -1.14 16.27
N CYS A 31 -12.05 -0.43 15.15
CA CYS A 31 -12.43 0.99 15.18
C CYS A 31 -13.73 1.21 15.98
N LYS A 32 -14.77 0.40 15.72
CA LYS A 32 -16.05 0.47 16.46
C LYS A 32 -15.89 0.16 17.94
N LYS A 33 -15.04 -0.80 18.30
CA LYS A 33 -14.80 -1.18 19.70
C LYS A 33 -14.00 -0.12 20.46
N LYS A 34 -13.00 0.49 19.83
CA LYS A 34 -12.11 1.49 20.45
C LYS A 34 -12.76 2.86 20.56
N PHE A 35 -13.37 3.33 19.48
CA PHE A 35 -13.90 4.70 19.38
C PHE A 35 -15.41 4.78 19.61
N GLY A 36 -16.10 3.64 19.64
CA GLY A 36 -17.55 3.53 19.83
C GLY A 36 -18.29 3.21 18.52
N GLU A 37 -19.33 2.38 18.60
CA GLU A 37 -20.12 1.96 17.44
C GLU A 37 -20.87 3.12 16.77
N THR A 38 -21.20 4.16 17.54
CA THR A 38 -21.90 5.37 17.09
C THR A 38 -20.95 6.57 16.93
N SER A 39 -19.64 6.35 16.89
CA SER A 39 -18.67 7.41 16.64
C SER A 39 -18.73 7.90 15.19
N ASP A 40 -18.33 9.15 14.97
CA ASP A 40 -18.26 9.74 13.64
C ASP A 40 -17.31 8.93 12.72
N LEU A 41 -16.21 8.39 13.26
CA LEU A 41 -15.33 7.47 12.54
C LEU A 41 -16.06 6.19 12.09
N ALA A 42 -16.79 5.54 13.01
CA ALA A 42 -17.55 4.34 12.68
C ALA A 42 -18.60 4.60 11.60
N GLU A 43 -19.29 5.74 11.70
CA GLU A 43 -20.29 6.15 10.72
C GLU A 43 -19.65 6.52 9.37
N ALA A 44 -18.48 7.16 9.37
CA ALA A 44 -17.72 7.47 8.15
C ALA A 44 -17.32 6.20 7.39
N ILE A 45 -16.89 5.15 8.10
CA ILE A 45 -16.61 3.83 7.52
C ILE A 45 -17.87 3.23 6.88
N ASP A 46 -18.99 3.18 7.62
CA ASP A 46 -20.26 2.63 7.14
C ASP A 46 -20.83 3.43 5.94
N LYS A 47 -20.65 4.76 5.94
CA LYS A 47 -21.01 5.62 4.81
C LYS A 47 -20.11 5.33 3.62
N LEU A 48 -18.80 5.21 3.80
CA LEU A 48 -17.88 4.95 2.70
C LEU A 48 -18.13 3.58 2.05
N GLU A 49 -18.44 2.54 2.82
CA GLU A 49 -18.84 1.22 2.32
C GLU A 49 -19.96 1.29 1.28
N LYS A 50 -20.96 2.13 1.52
CA LYS A 50 -22.11 2.31 0.62
C LYS A 50 -21.73 3.00 -0.70
N LYS A 51 -20.64 3.78 -0.73
CA LYS A 51 -20.17 4.47 -1.94
C LYS A 51 -18.63 4.64 -1.91
N PRO A 52 -17.87 3.55 -2.15
CA PRO A 52 -16.42 3.53 -1.93
C PRO A 52 -15.64 4.52 -2.80
N LYS A 53 -16.18 4.88 -3.97
CA LYS A 53 -15.59 5.82 -4.93
C LYS A 53 -15.95 7.29 -4.67
N SER A 54 -16.65 7.59 -3.58
CA SER A 54 -17.08 8.96 -3.26
C SER A 54 -15.94 9.74 -2.63
N GLU A 55 -15.30 10.64 -3.37
CA GLU A 55 -14.22 11.50 -2.83
C GLU A 55 -14.62 12.20 -1.54
N GLY A 56 -15.82 12.81 -1.48
CA GLY A 56 -16.30 13.45 -0.25
C GLY A 56 -16.38 12.51 0.96
N ARG A 57 -16.71 11.23 0.79
CA ARG A 57 -16.74 10.26 1.90
C ARG A 57 -15.34 9.79 2.29
N GLN A 58 -14.40 9.76 1.34
CA GLN A 58 -13.00 9.47 1.62
C GLN A 58 -12.37 10.62 2.41
N THR A 59 -12.69 11.87 2.06
CA THR A 59 -12.26 13.06 2.81
C THR A 59 -12.84 13.05 4.23
N THR A 60 -14.14 12.81 4.39
CA THR A 60 -14.73 12.69 5.73
C THR A 60 -14.07 11.59 6.56
N LEU A 61 -13.81 10.41 5.99
CA LEU A 61 -13.09 9.35 6.71
C LEU A 61 -11.72 9.83 7.22
N LYS A 62 -10.97 10.55 6.39
CA LYS A 62 -9.67 11.11 6.77
C LYS A 62 -9.79 12.07 7.95
N GLU A 63 -10.77 12.98 7.90
CA GLU A 63 -11.05 13.95 8.96
C GLU A 63 -11.37 13.24 10.28
N GLU A 64 -12.21 12.21 10.24
CA GLU A 64 -12.58 11.46 11.46
C GLU A 64 -11.43 10.61 12.03
N VAL A 65 -10.55 10.07 11.18
CA VAL A 65 -9.34 9.35 11.62
C VAL A 65 -8.39 10.30 12.36
N GLU A 66 -8.28 11.55 11.91
CA GLU A 66 -7.50 12.60 12.58
C GLU A 66 -8.18 13.03 13.88
N ALA A 67 -9.49 13.29 13.86
CA ALA A 67 -10.26 13.76 15.02
C ALA A 67 -10.28 12.74 16.18
N THR A 68 -10.30 11.45 15.86
CA THR A 68 -10.28 10.36 16.85
C THR A 68 -8.87 9.95 17.29
N ASN A 69 -7.83 10.53 16.70
CA ASN A 69 -6.43 10.10 16.86
C ASN A 69 -6.22 8.61 16.58
N ALA A 70 -7.03 8.00 15.70
CA ALA A 70 -6.92 6.58 15.39
C ALA A 70 -5.55 6.21 14.80
N HIS A 71 -4.88 7.18 14.18
CA HIS A 71 -3.51 7.06 13.66
C HIS A 71 -2.43 6.93 14.76
N GLU A 72 -2.78 7.06 16.03
CA GLU A 72 -1.89 6.81 17.17
C GLU A 72 -2.18 5.45 17.86
N ASP A 73 -3.32 4.81 17.55
CA ASP A 73 -3.67 3.51 18.13
C ASP A 73 -2.91 2.38 17.42
N ALA A 74 -1.97 1.77 18.12
CA ALA A 74 -1.11 0.72 17.59
C ALA A 74 -1.89 -0.50 17.06
N GLU A 75 -3.01 -0.86 17.68
CA GLU A 75 -3.85 -1.99 17.24
C GLU A 75 -4.52 -1.67 15.91
N ILE A 76 -5.05 -0.45 15.76
CA ILE A 76 -5.70 0.00 14.53
C ILE A 76 -4.68 0.09 13.39
N ILE A 77 -3.48 0.64 13.66
CA ILE A 77 -2.39 0.71 12.68
C ILE A 77 -1.99 -0.69 12.22
N GLN A 78 -1.82 -1.64 13.14
CA GLN A 78 -1.44 -3.02 12.81
C GLN A 78 -2.50 -3.70 11.93
N LEU A 79 -3.78 -3.55 12.27
CA LEU A 79 -4.88 -4.11 11.47
C LEU A 79 -4.96 -3.48 10.08
N ALA A 80 -4.73 -2.17 9.96
CA ALA A 80 -4.67 -1.47 8.70
C ALA A 80 -3.50 -1.96 7.82
N GLN A 81 -2.32 -2.15 8.42
CA GLN A 81 -1.15 -2.70 7.73
C GLN A 81 -1.40 -4.14 7.27
N ALA A 82 -1.96 -5.00 8.12
CA ALA A 82 -2.28 -6.39 7.78
C ALA A 82 -3.27 -6.48 6.61
N LEU A 83 -4.27 -5.59 6.55
CA LEU A 83 -5.19 -5.50 5.41
C LEU A 83 -4.45 -5.11 4.12
N LEU A 84 -3.58 -4.11 4.19
CA LEU A 84 -2.77 -3.67 3.03
C LEU A 84 -1.82 -4.76 2.53
N GLU A 85 -1.24 -5.56 3.42
CA GLU A 85 -0.39 -6.70 3.04
C GLU A 85 -1.18 -7.75 2.27
N LYS A 86 -2.36 -8.15 2.76
CA LYS A 86 -3.24 -9.09 2.04
C LYS A 86 -3.67 -8.58 0.67
N LEU A 87 -3.94 -7.28 0.55
CA LEU A 87 -4.26 -6.66 -0.74
C LEU A 87 -3.08 -6.72 -1.71
N LYS A 88 -1.84 -6.52 -1.22
CA LYS A 88 -0.62 -6.65 -2.05
C LYS A 88 -0.36 -8.08 -2.49
N GLU A 89 -0.62 -9.06 -1.64
CA GLU A 89 -0.50 -10.48 -1.98
C GLU A 89 -1.45 -10.88 -3.12
N GLN A 90 -2.67 -10.33 -3.11
CA GLN A 90 -3.70 -10.59 -4.12
C GLN A 90 -3.47 -9.84 -5.43
N TYR A 91 -2.92 -8.63 -5.34
CA TYR A 91 -2.58 -7.80 -6.49
C TYR A 91 -1.09 -7.44 -6.43
N PRO A 92 -0.19 -8.38 -6.77
CA PRO A 92 1.24 -8.11 -6.79
C PRO A 92 1.53 -7.14 -7.93
N THR A 93 1.43 -5.84 -7.66
CA THR A 93 1.98 -4.81 -8.54
C THR A 93 3.48 -5.01 -8.51
N GLN A 94 3.98 -5.72 -9.53
CA GLN A 94 5.37 -5.95 -9.92
C GLN A 94 6.39 -5.73 -8.80
N LYS A 95 7.03 -6.84 -8.36
CA LYS A 95 8.28 -6.77 -7.58
C LYS A 95 9.21 -5.73 -8.20
N THR A 96 9.37 -4.58 -7.55
CA THR A 96 10.52 -3.72 -7.81
C THR A 96 11.73 -4.45 -7.25
N THR A 97 12.39 -5.24 -8.10
CA THR A 97 13.75 -5.70 -7.82
C THR A 97 14.68 -4.51 -8.01
N THR A 98 15.03 -3.83 -6.92
CA THR A 98 16.15 -2.90 -6.93
C THR A 98 17.44 -3.72 -7.03
N ILE A 99 17.94 -3.94 -8.25
CA ILE A 99 19.32 -4.39 -8.44
C ILE A 99 20.21 -3.16 -8.19
N GLY A 100 21.03 -3.19 -7.14
CA GLY A 100 21.93 -2.11 -6.80
C GLY A 100 22.79 -1.66 -7.99
N ASN A 101 23.14 -0.38 -8.03
CA ASN A 101 24.05 0.19 -9.01
C ASN A 101 25.46 -0.43 -8.90
N ALA A 102 25.90 -1.15 -9.93
CA ALA A 102 27.29 -1.61 -10.02
C ALA A 102 28.15 -0.52 -10.69
N THR A 103 29.04 0.10 -9.91
CA THR A 103 30.10 0.99 -10.43
C THR A 103 31.45 0.30 -10.34
N ALA A 104 32.07 0.01 -11.48
CA ALA A 104 33.46 -0.44 -11.55
C ALA A 104 34.33 0.71 -12.04
N THR A 105 35.33 1.09 -11.24
CA THR A 105 36.33 2.10 -11.63
C THR A 105 37.64 1.37 -11.89
N GLY A 106 37.96 1.16 -13.18
CA GLY A 106 39.28 0.66 -13.61
C GLY A 106 39.49 -0.86 -13.63
N GLY A 107 38.43 -1.67 -13.66
CA GLY A 107 38.52 -3.13 -13.77
C GLY A 107 37.29 -3.76 -14.43
N ASP A 108 37.36 -5.06 -14.74
CA ASP A 108 36.26 -5.83 -15.30
C ASP A 108 35.13 -6.02 -14.27
N ALA A 109 33.88 -5.90 -14.71
CA ALA A 109 32.69 -6.05 -13.88
C ALA A 109 31.91 -7.27 -14.36
N THR A 110 31.91 -8.35 -13.56
CA THR A 110 31.18 -9.58 -13.87
C THR A 110 29.84 -9.58 -13.13
N ILE A 111 28.73 -9.63 -13.89
CA ILE A 111 27.38 -9.84 -13.34
C ILE A 111 27.04 -11.32 -13.59
N THR A 112 26.98 -12.12 -12.52
CA THR A 112 26.90 -13.58 -12.64
C THR A 112 25.47 -14.11 -12.74
N ASN A 113 24.45 -13.35 -12.31
CA ASN A 113 23.06 -13.79 -12.38
C ASN A 113 22.11 -12.61 -12.67
N ILE A 114 21.35 -12.70 -13.77
CA ILE A 114 20.26 -11.79 -14.10
C ILE A 114 19.01 -12.65 -14.23
N GLU A 115 18.14 -12.60 -13.23
CA GLU A 115 16.85 -13.31 -13.26
C GLU A 115 15.73 -12.30 -13.49
N GLY A 116 15.20 -12.30 -14.72
CA GLY A 116 14.08 -11.46 -15.12
C GLY A 116 13.11 -12.25 -16.00
N SER A 117 11.82 -12.14 -15.72
CA SER A 117 10.77 -12.71 -16.57
C SER A 117 10.57 -11.82 -17.81
N ALA A 118 11.00 -12.33 -18.97
CA ALA A 118 10.61 -11.92 -20.33
C ALA A 118 10.50 -10.40 -20.58
N GLY A 119 11.54 -9.64 -20.25
CA GLY A 119 11.73 -8.26 -20.70
C GLY A 119 13.10 -8.09 -21.35
N ASP A 120 13.17 -7.32 -22.44
CA ASP A 120 14.40 -7.09 -23.18
C ASP A 120 15.50 -6.47 -22.30
N ILE A 121 16.70 -7.05 -22.35
CA ILE A 121 17.89 -6.53 -21.67
C ILE A 121 18.48 -5.41 -22.54
N HIS A 122 18.36 -4.16 -22.11
CA HIS A 122 18.99 -3.02 -22.80
C HIS A 122 20.33 -2.65 -22.16
N ILE A 123 21.44 -2.89 -22.89
CA ILE A 123 22.80 -2.49 -22.48
C ILE A 123 23.22 -1.24 -23.27
N GLY A 124 23.18 -0.08 -22.62
CA GLY A 124 23.61 1.19 -23.23
C GLY A 124 25.14 1.37 -23.17
N ARG A 125 25.86 1.15 -24.28
CA ARG A 125 27.29 1.50 -24.39
C ARG A 125 27.43 2.96 -24.84
N ARG A 126 28.00 3.84 -24.00
CA ARG A 126 28.40 5.20 -24.40
C ARG A 126 29.92 5.26 -24.55
N VAL A 127 30.41 5.40 -25.78
CA VAL A 127 31.84 5.65 -26.06
C VAL A 127 32.07 7.15 -26.11
N ILE A 128 32.79 7.69 -25.13
CA ILE A 128 33.29 9.06 -25.19
C ILE A 128 34.50 9.08 -26.14
N HIS A 129 34.40 9.82 -27.24
CA HIS A 129 35.56 10.15 -28.05
C HIS A 129 36.08 11.50 -27.57
N GLU A 130 37.19 11.49 -26.82
CA GLU A 130 37.96 12.71 -26.62
C GLU A 130 38.58 13.10 -27.97
N LYS A 131 38.10 14.21 -28.54
CA LYS A 131 38.78 14.85 -29.66
C LYS A 131 40.03 15.53 -29.12
N LYS A 132 41.18 15.06 -29.61
CA LYS A 132 42.49 15.66 -29.35
C LYS A 132 42.64 16.98 -30.10
#